data_AF-A0A7W7Q5Y9-F1
#
_entry.id   AF-A0A7W7Q5Y9-F1
#
_cell.length_a   1.000
_cell.length_b   1.000
_cell.length_c   1.000
_cell.angle_alpha   90.00
_cell.angle_beta   90.00
_cell.angle_gamma   90.00
#
_symmetry.space_group_name_H-M   'P 1'
#
loop_
_entity.id
_entity.type
_entity.pdbx_description
1 polymer ?
#
loop_
_entity_poly.entity_id
_entity_poly.type
_entity_poly.pdbx_seq_one_letter_code
_entity_poly.pdbx_strand_id
1 'polypeptide(L)' 'MGANRPPIAIGDNAWLGGGVIVCPGVTIGENTVIDAGSVVIRHIPDHVFAAGNPARIIRRL' A
#
# COMPACT_ATOMS: atom_id res chain seq x y z
N MET A 1 27.86 6.75 1.64
CA MET A 1 27.03 5.57 1.99
C MET A 1 25.66 5.76 1.35
N GLY A 2 25.50 5.34 0.09
CA GLY A 2 24.25 5.53 -0.66
C GLY A 2 23.24 4.47 -0.23
N ALA A 3 22.19 4.86 0.50
CA ALA A 3 21.14 3.94 0.87
C ALA A 3 20.28 3.64 -0.37
N ASN A 4 20.59 2.55 -1.08
CA ASN A 4 19.76 2.03 -2.17
C ASN A 4 18.47 1.45 -1.58
N ARG A 5 17.48 2.32 -1.31
CA ARG A 5 16.17 1.89 -0.82
C ARG A 5 15.40 1.28 -2.01
N PRO A 6 14.86 0.06 -1.89
CA PRO A 6 14.08 -0.54 -2.97
C PRO A 6 12.89 0.38 -3.30
N PRO A 7 12.55 0.52 -4.60
CA PRO A 7 11.49 1.44 -5.03
C PRO A 7 10.13 1.00 -4.48
N ILE A 8 9.22 1.96 -4.39
CA ILE A 8 7.80 1.69 -4.14
C ILE A 8 7.11 1.61 -5.51
N ALA A 9 6.23 0.63 -5.69
CA ALA A 9 5.40 0.49 -6.88
C ALA A 9 3.93 0.61 -6.51
N ILE A 10 3.19 1.45 -7.25
CA ILE A 10 1.75 1.67 -7.08
C ILE A 10 1.09 1.30 -8.41
N GLY A 11 0.18 0.34 -8.39
CA GLY A 11 -0.56 -0.11 -9.56
C GLY A 11 -1.60 0.89 -10.04
N ASP A 12 -2.11 0.65 -11.25
CA ASP A 12 -3.11 1.51 -11.88
C ASP A 12 -4.41 1.53 -11.06
N ASN A 13 -5.07 2.69 -11.01
CA ASN A 13 -6.32 2.92 -10.28
C ASN A 13 -6.26 2.59 -8.77
N ALA A 14 -5.07 2.46 -8.18
CA ALA A 14 -4.94 2.36 -6.73
C ALA A 14 -5.37 3.67 -6.06
N TRP A 15 -6.19 3.59 -5.02
CA TRP A 15 -6.64 4.75 -4.26
C TRP A 15 -6.07 4.72 -2.85
N LEU A 16 -5.24 5.71 -2.52
CA LEU A 16 -4.63 5.86 -1.21
C LEU A 16 -5.32 7.01 -0.47
N GLY A 17 -5.92 6.69 0.68
CA GLY A 17 -6.49 7.68 1.58
C GLY A 17 -5.45 8.67 2.12
N GLY A 18 -5.93 9.78 2.68
CA GLY A 18 -5.05 10.80 3.25
C GLY A 18 -4.15 10.24 4.37
N GLY A 19 -2.87 10.63 4.37
CA GLY A 19 -1.94 10.27 5.43
C GLY A 19 -1.46 8.80 5.42
N VAL A 20 -1.65 8.06 4.33
CA VAL A 20 -1.07 6.72 4.16
C VAL A 20 0.46 6.80 4.14
N ILE A 21 1.11 5.88 4.86
CA ILE A 21 2.56 5.68 4.87
C ILE A 21 2.88 4.37 4.15
N VAL A 22 3.70 4.41 3.11
CA VAL A 22 4.16 3.21 2.38
C VAL A 22 5.66 3.01 2.62
N CYS A 23 6.04 1.86 3.17
CA CYS A 23 7.44 1.55 3.44
C CYS A 23 8.22 1.20 2.16
N PRO A 24 9.55 1.42 2.12
CA PRO A 24 10.39 1.09 0.96
C PRO A 24 10.23 -0.37 0.51
N GLY A 25 10.26 -0.60 -0.80
CA GLY A 25 10.17 -1.94 -1.41
C GLY A 25 8.77 -2.55 -1.47
N VAL A 26 7.74 -1.82 -1.04
CA VAL A 26 6.35 -2.29 -1.10
C VAL A 26 5.75 -2.06 -2.48
N THR A 27 4.94 -3.02 -2.92
CA THR A 27 4.05 -2.91 -4.09
C THR A 27 2.61 -2.86 -3.61
N ILE A 28 1.85 -1.89 -4.08
CA ILE A 28 0.39 -1.84 -3.96
C ILE A 28 -0.19 -2.20 -5.33
N GLY A 29 -1.02 -3.23 -5.36
CA GLY A 29 -1.65 -3.72 -6.58
C GLY A 29 -2.63 -2.75 -7.23
N GLU A 30 -3.03 -3.05 -8.45
CA GLU A 30 -4.02 -2.26 -9.19
C GLU A 30 -5.42 -2.38 -8.58
N ASN A 31 -6.25 -1.36 -8.80
CA ASN A 31 -7.63 -1.31 -8.33
C ASN A 31 -7.78 -1.56 -6.81
N THR A 32 -6.73 -1.28 -6.03
CA THR A 32 -6.69 -1.49 -4.58
C THR A 32 -6.91 -0.19 -3.83
N VAL A 33 -7.65 -0.26 -2.71
CA VAL A 33 -7.94 0.88 -1.84
C VAL A 33 -7.20 0.72 -0.51
N ILE A 34 -6.43 1.72 -0.13
CA ILE A 34 -5.78 1.83 1.18
C ILE A 34 -6.47 2.92 2.01
N ASP A 35 -6.99 2.57 3.18
CA ASP A 35 -7.70 3.51 4.05
C ASP A 35 -6.78 4.60 4.63
N ALA A 36 -7.35 5.73 4.99
CA ALA A 36 -6.63 6.87 5.55
C ALA A 36 -5.81 6.50 6.80
N GLY A 37 -4.61 7.05 6.93
CA GLY A 37 -3.71 6.82 8.06
C GLY A 37 -3.10 5.41 8.14
N SER A 38 -3.29 4.56 7.13
CA SER A 38 -2.71 3.20 7.13
C SER A 38 -1.19 3.19 6.97
N VAL A 39 -0.52 2.20 7.57
CA VAL A 39 0.93 1.98 7.44
C VAL A 39 1.20 0.67 6.71
N VAL A 40 1.61 0.77 5.45
CA VAL A 40 1.81 -0.35 4.55
C VAL A 40 3.26 -0.84 4.63
N ILE A 41 3.45 -1.96 5.32
CA ILE A 41 4.77 -2.58 5.56
C ILE A 41 5.01 -3.87 4.75
N ARG A 42 4.05 -4.28 3.92
CA ARG A 42 4.08 -5.51 3.10
C ARG A 42 3.35 -5.25 1.78
N HIS A 43 3.66 -6.02 0.73
CA HIS A 43 2.93 -5.95 -0.54
C HIS A 43 1.42 -6.14 -0.31
N ILE A 44 0.62 -5.37 -1.03
CA ILE A 44 -0.84 -5.47 -1.06
C ILE A 44 -1.24 -5.93 -2.48
N PRO A 45 -2.03 -7.01 -2.63
CA PRO A 45 -2.43 -7.51 -3.94
C PRO A 45 -3.40 -6.57 -4.64
N ASP A 46 -3.76 -6.91 -5.88
CA ASP A 46 -4.78 -6.22 -6.66
C ASP A 46 -6.19 -6.44 -6.08
N HIS A 47 -7.11 -5.53 -6.39
CA HIS A 47 -8.55 -5.66 -6.08
C HIS A 47 -8.86 -5.93 -4.59
N VAL A 48 -8.21 -5.23 -3.67
CA VAL A 48 -8.50 -5.34 -2.23
C VAL A 48 -8.71 -3.99 -1.55
N PHE A 49 -9.47 -4.02 -0.46
CA PHE A 49 -9.50 -2.95 0.53
C PHE A 49 -8.61 -3.34 1.71
N ALA A 50 -7.62 -2.51 2.03
CA ALA A 50 -6.72 -2.71 3.17
C ALA A 50 -6.66 -1.47 4.08
N ALA A 51 -6.56 -1.69 5.38
CA ALA A 51 -6.49 -0.61 6.37
C ALA A 51 -5.64 -0.97 7.61
N GLY A 52 -5.26 0.06 8.36
CA GLY A 52 -4.68 -0.05 9.70
C GLY A 52 -3.16 0.13 9.78
N ASN A 53 -2.62 -0.03 10.99
CA ASN A 53 -1.20 0.02 11.28
C ASN A 53 -0.80 -1.22 12.13
N PRO A 54 -0.22 -2.27 11.53
CA PRO A 54 0.11 -2.40 10.10
C PRO A 54 -1.14 -2.64 9.24
N ALA A 55 -1.09 -2.20 7.98
CA ALA A 55 -2.18 -2.39 7.02
C ALA A 55 -2.46 -3.88 6.78
N ARG A 56 -3.74 -4.27 6.84
CA ARG A 56 -4.24 -5.63 6.59
C ARG A 56 -5.36 -5.60 5.57
N ILE A 57 -5.43 -6.64 4.75
CA ILE A 57 -6.55 -6.86 3.82
C ILE A 57 -7.80 -7.12 4.66
N ILE A 58 -8.82 -6.30 4.48
CA ILE A 58 -10.13 -6.42 5.15
C ILE A 58 -11.10 -7.18 4.25
N ARG A 59 -11.13 -6.88 2.95
CA ARG A 59 -11.99 -7.54 1.97
C ARG A 59 -11.45 -7.40 0.54
N ARG A 60 -12.02 -8.17 -0.38
CA ARG A 60 -11.87 -7.96 -1.83
C ARG A 60 -12.79 -6.84 -2.34
N LEU A 61 -12.40 -6.23 -3.45
CA LEU A 61 -13.15 -5.20 -4.18
C LEU A 61 -13.84 -5.78 -5.41
#